data_AF-A0A945DFA3-F1
#
_entry.id   AF-A0A945DFA3-F1
#
_cell.length_a   1.000
_cell.length_b   1.000
_cell.length_c   1.000
_cell.angle_alpha   90.00
_cell.angle_beta   90.00
_cell.angle_gamma   90.00
#
_symmetry.space_group_name_H-M   'P 1'
#
loop_
_entity.id
_entity.type
_entity.pdbx_description
1 polymer ?
#
loop_
_entity_poly.entity_id
_entity_poly.type
_entity_poly.pdbx_seq_one_letter_code
_entity_poly.pdbx_strand_id
1 'polypeptide(L)'
;MKKTIISVLVLCNILNASPELNTGEKVFKAYCWGCHHQTSVAFGPSFAQMANKRTIGEIQGHIISPKAMYKQLGHKRSVMPAFGDKLSQKEIDLITEFILSFKGAI
;
A
#
# COMPACT_ATOMS: atom_id res chain seq x y z
N MET A 1 58.49 -21.16 -10.37
CA MET A 1 57.60 -20.72 -9.25
C MET A 1 57.53 -19.20 -9.36
N LYS A 2 56.42 -18.47 -9.50
CA LYS A 2 55.00 -18.63 -9.15
C LYS A 2 54.19 -17.90 -10.23
N LYS A 3 53.08 -18.47 -10.71
CA LYS A 3 52.10 -17.79 -11.55
C LYS A 3 51.14 -17.06 -10.63
N THR A 4 51.21 -15.74 -10.57
CA THR A 4 50.30 -14.94 -9.75
C THR A 4 48.98 -14.80 -10.48
N ILE A 5 48.01 -15.66 -10.16
CA ILE A 5 46.64 -15.59 -10.66
C ILE A 5 45.95 -14.48 -9.86
N ILE A 6 45.82 -13.30 -10.44
CA ILE A 6 44.99 -12.22 -9.89
C ILE A 6 43.53 -12.61 -10.16
N SER A 7 42.90 -13.23 -9.15
CA SER A 7 41.48 -13.51 -9.13
C SER A 7 40.74 -12.19 -8.91
N VAL A 8 40.18 -11.63 -9.98
CA VAL A 8 39.28 -10.48 -9.92
C VAL A 8 37.91 -10.99 -9.45
N LEU A 9 37.65 -10.86 -8.15
CA LEU A 9 36.34 -11.07 -7.55
C LEU A 9 35.41 -9.93 -7.98
N VAL A 10 34.66 -10.14 -9.05
CA VAL A 10 33.57 -9.25 -9.46
C VAL A 10 32.41 -9.46 -8.49
N LEU A 11 32.31 -8.60 -7.47
CA LEU A 11 31.12 -8.50 -6.62
C LEU A 11 30.00 -7.82 -7.42
N CYS A 12 29.16 -8.61 -8.10
CA CYS A 12 27.88 -8.13 -8.60
C CYS A 12 26.92 -7.94 -7.40
N ASN A 13 26.87 -6.72 -6.85
CA ASN A 13 25.80 -6.31 -5.97
C ASN A 13 24.52 -6.15 -6.82
N ILE A 14 23.72 -7.22 -6.90
CA ILE A 14 22.39 -7.16 -7.46
C ILE A 14 21.52 -6.43 -6.43
N LEU A 15 21.44 -5.10 -6.54
CA LEU A 15 20.42 -4.34 -5.82
C LEU A 15 19.06 -4.79 -6.37
N ASN A 16 18.33 -5.55 -5.57
CA ASN A 16 16.92 -5.85 -5.83
C ASN A 16 16.11 -4.56 -5.63
N ALA A 17 16.06 -3.72 -6.67
CA ALA A 17 15.13 -2.60 -6.72
C ALA A 17 13.71 -3.18 -6.86
N SER A 18 12.92 -3.13 -5.79
CA SER A 18 11.48 -3.35 -5.88
C SER A 18 10.89 -2.36 -6.91
N PRO A 19 9.98 -2.79 -7.79
CA PRO A 19 9.40 -1.90 -8.78
C PRO A 19 8.75 -0.69 -8.08
N GLU A 20 9.24 0.52 -8.37
CA GLU A 20 8.70 1.74 -7.78
C GLU A 20 7.24 1.92 -8.24
N LEU A 21 6.30 1.88 -7.30
CA LEU A 21 4.88 2.08 -7.59
C LEU A 21 4.58 3.58 -7.63
N ASN A 22 4.77 4.15 -8.82
CA ASN A 22 4.67 5.59 -9.04
C ASN A 22 3.23 6.12 -9.25
N THR A 23 2.19 5.30 -9.09
CA THR A 23 0.78 5.74 -9.14
C THR A 23 -0.05 5.01 -8.11
N GLY A 24 -1.12 5.66 -7.61
CA GLY A 24 -2.03 5.03 -6.65
C GLY A 24 -2.77 3.81 -7.22
N GLU A 25 -3.07 3.79 -8.52
CA GLU A 25 -3.65 2.62 -9.18
C GLU A 25 -2.71 1.40 -9.15
N LYS A 26 -1.39 1.61 -9.30
CA LYS A 26 -0.39 0.54 -9.18
C LYS A 26 -0.31 0.01 -7.75
N VAL A 27 -0.32 0.90 -6.75
CA VAL A 27 -0.39 0.50 -5.33
C VAL A 27 -1.66 -0.30 -5.04
N PHE A 28 -2.80 0.16 -5.56
CA PHE A 28 -4.08 -0.54 -5.45
C PHE A 28 -4.01 -1.97 -6.03
N LYS A 29 -3.55 -2.13 -7.27
CA LYS A 29 -3.41 -3.44 -7.93
C LYS A 29 -2.37 -4.34 -7.28
N ALA A 30 -1.37 -3.78 -6.62
CA ALA A 30 -0.36 -4.58 -5.91
C ALA A 30 -0.88 -5.09 -4.55
N TYR A 31 -1.58 -4.25 -3.79
CA TYR A 31 -1.82 -4.52 -2.36
C TYR A 31 -3.28 -4.54 -1.91
N CYS A 32 -4.17 -3.82 -2.59
CA CYS A 32 -5.51 -3.52 -2.06
C CYS A 32 -6.63 -4.25 -2.83
N TRP A 33 -6.45 -4.51 -4.13
CA TRP A 33 -7.49 -5.00 -5.04
C TRP A 33 -8.10 -6.35 -4.63
N GLY A 34 -7.34 -7.20 -3.95
CA GLY A 34 -7.83 -8.51 -3.50
C GLY A 34 -8.92 -8.43 -2.43
N CYS A 35 -9.05 -7.29 -1.74
CA CYS A 35 -10.03 -7.10 -0.67
C CYS A 35 -10.97 -5.91 -0.88
N HIS A 36 -10.52 -4.90 -1.62
CA HIS A 36 -11.30 -3.68 -1.86
C HIS A 36 -11.59 -3.52 -3.35
N HIS A 37 -12.81 -3.05 -3.62
CA HIS A 37 -13.22 -2.63 -4.96
C HIS A 37 -13.52 -1.12 -4.95
N GLN A 38 -13.40 -0.47 -6.10
CA GLN A 38 -13.48 0.98 -6.20
C GLN A 38 -14.88 1.51 -5.84
N THR A 39 -15.95 0.91 -6.36
CA THR A 39 -17.34 1.40 -6.17
C THR A 39 -18.22 0.43 -5.38
N SER A 40 -18.14 -0.86 -5.64
CA SER A 40 -18.86 -1.93 -4.92
C SER A 40 -18.16 -2.42 -3.65
N VAL A 41 -18.93 -2.95 -2.70
CA VAL A 41 -18.39 -3.64 -1.50
C VAL A 41 -17.77 -4.98 -1.90
N ALA A 42 -16.65 -5.33 -1.27
CA ALA A 42 -15.98 -6.63 -1.41
C ALA A 42 -15.71 -7.22 0.00
N PHE A 43 -14.51 -7.73 0.28
CA PHE A 43 -14.13 -8.11 1.65
C PHE A 43 -14.01 -6.88 2.57
N GLY A 44 -13.57 -5.75 2.01
CA GLY A 44 -13.58 -4.43 2.64
C GLY A 44 -14.64 -3.51 2.03
N PRO A 45 -14.87 -2.33 2.67
CA PRO A 45 -15.72 -1.29 2.09
C PRO A 45 -15.15 -0.78 0.76
N SER A 46 -16.03 -0.26 -0.10
CA SER A 46 -15.60 0.32 -1.37
C SER A 46 -14.79 1.60 -1.17
N PHE A 47 -13.96 1.96 -2.16
CA PHE A 47 -13.20 3.21 -2.12
C PHE A 47 -14.14 4.42 -2.16
N ALA A 48 -15.21 4.36 -2.95
CA ALA A 48 -16.24 5.39 -2.97
C ALA A 48 -16.89 5.57 -1.58
N GLN A 49 -17.21 4.47 -0.88
CA GLN A 49 -17.72 4.57 0.49
C GLN A 49 -16.70 5.21 1.44
N MET A 50 -15.42 4.82 1.35
CA MET A 50 -14.38 5.37 2.21
C MET A 50 -14.13 6.86 1.93
N ALA A 51 -14.03 7.25 0.67
CA ALA A 51 -13.79 8.62 0.23
C ALA A 51 -14.89 9.60 0.67
N ASN A 52 -16.13 9.11 0.80
CA ASN A 52 -17.25 9.92 1.27
C ASN A 52 -17.35 10.00 2.81
N LYS A 53 -16.71 9.09 3.56
CA LYS A 53 -16.90 8.95 5.02
C LYS A 53 -15.65 9.24 5.86
N ARG A 54 -14.47 9.24 5.25
CA ARG A 54 -13.19 9.27 5.96
C ARG A 54 -12.36 10.48 5.56
N THR A 55 -11.63 10.99 6.52
CA THR A 55 -10.57 11.98 6.33
C THR A 55 -9.29 11.32 5.80
N ILE A 56 -8.38 12.12 5.25
CA ILE A 56 -7.04 11.66 4.82
C ILE A 56 -6.33 10.91 5.95
N GLY A 57 -6.32 11.49 7.15
CA GLY A 57 -5.64 10.90 8.31
C GLY A 57 -6.26 9.56 8.75
N GLU A 58 -7.57 9.41 8.67
CA GLU A 58 -8.22 8.12 8.96
C GLU A 58 -7.87 7.05 7.92
N ILE A 59 -7.82 7.41 6.64
CA ILE A 59 -7.44 6.48 5.56
C ILE A 59 -5.99 6.05 5.74
N GLN A 60 -5.06 7.00 5.85
CA GLN A 60 -3.63 6.72 6.02
C GLN A 60 -3.35 5.96 7.32
N GLY A 61 -3.94 6.41 8.44
CA GLY A 61 -3.81 5.73 9.73
C GLY A 61 -4.31 4.29 9.70
N HIS A 62 -5.41 4.01 8.99
CA HIS A 62 -5.90 2.65 8.85
C HIS A 62 -5.03 1.79 7.95
N ILE A 63 -4.44 2.35 6.88
CA ILE A 63 -3.46 1.64 6.03
C ILE A 63 -2.22 1.26 6.85
N ILE A 64 -1.72 2.19 7.67
CA ILE A 64 -0.52 2.00 8.48
C ILE A 64 -0.77 0.99 9.61
N SER A 65 -1.84 1.16 10.38
CA SER A 65 -2.14 0.32 11.55
C SER A 65 -3.63 -0.04 11.66
N PRO A 66 -4.12 -0.96 10.82
CA PRO A 66 -5.54 -1.32 10.80
C PRO A 66 -6.02 -1.90 12.14
N LYS A 67 -5.16 -2.66 12.84
CA LYS A 67 -5.46 -3.25 14.16
C LYS A 67 -5.63 -2.19 15.26
N ALA A 68 -4.94 -1.07 15.18
CA ALA A 68 -5.12 0.03 16.13
C ALA A 68 -6.35 0.87 15.79
N MET A 69 -6.62 1.07 14.49
CA MET A 69 -7.61 2.05 14.03
C MET A 69 -9.04 1.50 13.88
N TYR A 70 -9.24 0.19 13.70
CA TYR A 70 -10.54 -0.34 13.25
C TYR A 70 -11.73 0.02 14.16
N LYS A 71 -11.54 0.02 15.49
CA LYS A 71 -12.61 0.37 16.43
C LYS A 71 -13.04 1.83 16.31
N GLN A 72 -12.07 2.74 16.18
CA GLN A 72 -12.34 4.17 16.00
C GLN A 72 -13.13 4.43 14.71
N LEU A 73 -12.90 3.61 13.68
CA LEU A 73 -13.64 3.69 12.41
C LEU A 73 -14.99 2.96 12.44
N GLY A 74 -15.42 2.43 13.59
CA GLY A 74 -16.71 1.78 13.76
C GLY A 74 -16.76 0.31 13.29
N HIS A 75 -15.60 -0.32 13.06
CA HIS A 75 -15.54 -1.74 12.72
C HIS A 75 -15.44 -2.61 13.98
N LYS A 76 -16.02 -3.83 13.93
CA LYS A 76 -15.94 -4.80 15.03
C LYS A 76 -14.61 -5.57 15.08
N ARG A 77 -13.94 -5.69 13.93
CA ARG A 77 -12.64 -6.35 13.74
C ARG A 77 -12.00 -5.83 12.45
N SER A 78 -10.69 -5.99 12.31
CA SER A 78 -10.00 -5.81 11.03
C SER A 78 -9.23 -7.08 10.64
N VAL A 79 -9.36 -7.45 9.38
CA VAL A 79 -8.55 -8.48 8.72
C VAL A 79 -7.53 -7.85 7.76
N MET A 80 -7.54 -6.53 7.61
CA MET A 80 -6.60 -5.80 6.77
C MET A 80 -5.20 -5.93 7.39
N PRO A 81 -4.18 -6.34 6.61
CA PRO A 81 -2.80 -6.36 7.08
C PRO A 81 -2.27 -4.93 7.26
N ALA A 82 -1.29 -4.75 8.13
CA ALA A 82 -0.61 -3.47 8.31
C ALA A 82 0.38 -3.21 7.18
N PHE A 83 0.40 -1.97 6.67
CA PHE A 83 1.27 -1.58 5.56
C PHE A 83 2.33 -0.54 5.94
N GLY A 84 2.42 -0.11 7.20
CA GLY A 84 3.39 0.90 7.65
C GLY A 84 4.86 0.56 7.35
N ASP A 85 5.22 -0.73 7.39
CA ASP A 85 6.57 -1.21 7.07
C ASP A 85 6.70 -1.75 5.63
N LYS A 86 5.65 -1.61 4.81
CA LYS A 86 5.56 -2.17 3.46
C LYS A 86 5.47 -1.11 2.38
N LEU A 87 4.79 0.00 2.68
CA LEU A 87 4.62 1.12 1.78
C LEU A 87 5.43 2.30 2.30
N SER A 88 6.14 2.97 1.39
CA SER A 88 6.71 4.29 1.66
C SER A 88 5.60 5.31 1.90
N GLN A 89 5.94 6.44 2.54
CA GLN A 89 4.97 7.53 2.71
C GLN A 89 4.41 8.02 1.37
N LYS A 90 5.27 8.10 0.32
CA LYS A 90 4.84 8.46 -1.03
C LYS A 90 3.78 7.49 -1.57
N GLU A 91 3.94 6.18 -1.38
CA GLU A 91 2.96 5.19 -1.83
C GLU A 91 1.66 5.28 -1.04
N ILE A 92 1.74 5.58 0.27
CA ILE A 92 0.58 5.83 1.14
C ILE A 92 -0.18 7.08 0.67
N ASP A 93 0.51 8.15 0.31
CA ASP A 93 -0.09 9.37 -0.24
C ASP A 93 -0.78 9.06 -1.59
N LEU A 94 -0.09 8.37 -2.50
CA LEU A 94 -0.61 8.00 -3.81
C LEU A 94 -1.87 7.12 -3.73
N ILE A 95 -1.89 6.09 -2.87
CA ILE A 95 -3.09 5.25 -2.71
C ILE A 95 -4.23 6.03 -2.05
N THR A 96 -3.92 6.97 -1.15
CA THR A 96 -4.93 7.82 -0.51
C THR A 96 -5.58 8.75 -1.52
N GLU A 97 -4.79 9.41 -2.38
CA GLU A 97 -5.29 10.21 -3.50
C GLU A 97 -6.16 9.38 -4.45
N PHE A 98 -5.72 8.16 -4.79
CA PHE A 98 -6.50 7.26 -5.63
C PHE A 98 -7.83 6.87 -4.98
N ILE A 99 -7.87 6.54 -3.69
CA ILE A 99 -9.12 6.29 -2.96
C ILE A 99 -10.03 7.51 -3.01
N LEU A 100 -9.50 8.70 -2.73
CA LEU A 100 -10.27 9.95 -2.68
C LEU A 100 -10.80 10.38 -4.06
N SER A 101 -10.19 9.94 -5.16
CA SER A 101 -10.71 10.18 -6.51
C SER A 101 -12.11 9.59 -6.76
N PHE A 102 -12.57 8.66 -5.90
CA PHE A 102 -13.91 8.06 -5.96
C PHE A 102 -14.96 8.79 -5.09
N LYS A 103 -14.63 9.97 -4.54
CA LYS A 103 -15.60 10.78 -3.79
C LYS A 103 -16.77 11.20 -4.69
N GLY A 104 -17.99 10.98 -4.23
CA GLY A 104 -19.21 11.22 -5.03
C GLY A 104 -19.49 10.22 -6.16
N ALA A 105 -18.75 9.11 -6.26
CA ALA A 105 -18.93 8.11 -7.33
C ALA A 105 -20.13 7.14 -7.14
N ILE A 106 -21.01 7.40 -6.17
CA ILE A 106 -22.18 6.60 -5.78
C ILE A 106 -23.29 7.49 -5.26
#